data_AF-A0A2V6FRW6-F1
#
_entry.id   AF-A0A2V6FRW6-F1
#
_cell.length_a   1.000
_cell.length_b   1.000
_cell.length_c   1.000
_cell.angle_alpha   90.00
_cell.angle_beta   90.00
_cell.angle_gamma   90.00
#
_symmetry.space_group_name_H-M   'P 1'
#
loop_
_entity.id
_entity.type
_entity.pdbx_description
1 polymer ?
#
loop_
_entity_poly.entity_id
_entity_poly.type
_entity_poly.pdbx_seq_one_letter_code
_entity_poly.pdbx_strand_id
1 'polypeptide(L)'
;MKFSLLRQALILAAFSLLPGVGQAIYFRDKISWQSPIPPSQMVSVDQARQWGDSAIWIDARPDAEFARDHVPGAILLNEDRWNELLPQFLAVWSPGKKVVVYCSAQSCDLAREVAERLRKEAQLPDVFVLEGGWEAWLKKNK
;
A
#
# COMPACT_ATOMS: atom_id res chain seq x y z
N MET A 1 5.90 39.25 -42.96
CA MET A 1 6.27 39.18 -41.52
C MET A 1 5.45 38.18 -40.69
N LYS A 2 4.14 37.97 -40.91
CA LYS A 2 3.31 37.06 -40.08
C LYS A 2 3.70 35.56 -40.14
N PHE A 3 4.18 35.07 -41.29
CA PHE A 3 4.63 33.67 -41.45
C PHE A 3 5.84 33.29 -40.58
N SER A 4 6.68 34.27 -40.21
CA SER A 4 7.87 34.03 -39.36
C SER A 4 7.48 33.82 -37.90
N LEU A 5 6.52 34.59 -37.40
CA LEU A 5 6.01 34.46 -36.03
C LEU A 5 5.25 33.14 -35.83
N LEU A 6 4.46 32.72 -36.82
CA LEU A 6 3.73 31.44 -36.75
C LEU A 6 4.70 30.25 -36.70
N ARG A 7 5.76 30.29 -37.52
CA ARG A 7 6.81 29.26 -37.55
C ARG A 7 7.61 29.23 -36.25
N GLN A 8 7.95 30.40 -35.69
CA GLN A 8 8.65 30.50 -34.41
C GLN A 8 7.79 29.96 -33.25
N ALA A 9 6.49 30.28 -33.23
CA ALA A 9 5.56 29.76 -32.23
C ALA A 9 5.44 28.23 -32.29
N LEU A 10 5.36 27.65 -33.49
CA LEU A 10 5.32 26.19 -33.68
C LEU A 10 6.62 25.51 -33.23
N ILE A 11 7.77 26.12 -33.50
CA ILE A 11 9.07 25.59 -33.05
C ILE A 11 9.16 25.60 -31.53
N LEU A 12 8.76 26.69 -30.88
CA LEU A 12 8.75 26.79 -29.42
C LEU A 12 7.78 25.79 -28.79
N ALA A 13 6.58 25.64 -29.38
CA ALA A 13 5.61 24.64 -28.93
C ALA A 13 6.19 23.22 -29.04
N ALA A 14 6.81 22.88 -30.17
CA ALA A 14 7.46 21.58 -30.36
C ALA A 14 8.59 21.34 -29.36
N PHE A 15 9.47 22.32 -29.13
CA PHE A 15 10.55 22.22 -28.14
C PHE A 15 10.04 22.07 -26.70
N SER A 16 8.89 22.65 -26.38
CA SER A 16 8.28 22.51 -25.04
C SER A 16 7.55 21.17 -24.85
N LEU A 17 6.88 20.66 -25.89
CA LEU A 17 6.05 19.47 -25.81
C LEU A 17 6.84 18.17 -25.99
N LEU A 18 7.90 18.18 -26.82
CA LEU A 18 8.70 16.98 -27.09
C LEU A 18 9.32 16.37 -25.83
N PRO A 19 9.94 17.13 -24.90
CA PRO A 19 10.44 16.58 -23.64
C PRO A 19 9.31 16.04 -22.76
N GLY A 20 8.18 16.75 -22.67
CA GLY A 20 7.04 16.32 -21.85
C GLY A 20 6.39 15.04 -22.37
N VAL A 21 6.17 14.92 -23.68
CA VAL A 21 5.67 13.70 -24.33
C VAL A 21 6.70 12.57 -24.21
N GLY A 22 7.98 12.87 -24.38
CA GLY A 22 9.07 11.92 -24.21
C GLY A 22 9.12 11.35 -22.79
N GLN A 23 9.03 12.21 -21.77
CA GLN A 23 8.94 11.79 -20.37
C GLN A 23 7.67 10.99 -20.11
N ALA A 24 6.50 11.44 -20.60
CA ALA A 24 5.24 10.73 -20.41
C ALA A 24 5.25 9.32 -21.02
N ILE A 25 5.90 9.12 -22.17
CA ILE A 25 6.06 7.80 -22.79
C ILE A 25 7.10 6.96 -22.03
N TYR A 26 8.26 7.54 -21.72
CA TYR A 26 9.35 6.84 -21.03
C TYR A 26 8.94 6.34 -19.64
N PHE A 27 8.22 7.17 -18.89
CA PHE A 27 7.79 6.86 -17.53
C PHE A 27 6.45 6.14 -17.45
N ARG A 28 5.72 5.98 -18.57
CA ARG A 28 4.40 5.34 -18.62
C ARG A 28 4.36 3.99 -17.91
N ASP A 29 5.35 3.15 -18.18
CA ASP A 29 5.44 1.78 -17.66
C ASP A 29 6.49 1.64 -16.55
N LYS A 30 7.20 2.74 -16.22
CA LYS A 30 8.25 2.77 -15.19
C LYS A 30 7.72 3.23 -13.84
N ILE A 31 6.60 3.95 -13.81
CA ILE A 31 5.97 4.34 -12.56
C ILE A 31 4.87 3.33 -12.23
N SER A 32 5.22 2.37 -11.39
CA SER A 32 4.33 1.33 -10.87
C SER A 32 3.38 1.91 -9.83
N TRP A 33 2.51 2.84 -10.21
CA TRP A 33 1.50 3.37 -9.28
C TRP A 33 0.58 2.27 -8.76
N GLN A 34 0.49 1.11 -9.42
CA GLN A 34 -0.41 -0.01 -9.08
C GLN A 34 0.14 -1.37 -9.54
N SER A 35 1.37 -1.76 -9.16
CA SER A 35 1.75 -3.17 -9.35
C SER A 35 0.80 -4.05 -8.52
N PRO A 36 0.10 -5.03 -9.14
CA PRO A 36 -0.79 -5.92 -8.40
C PRO A 36 0.00 -6.63 -7.30
N ILE A 37 -0.59 -6.72 -6.10
CA ILE A 37 -0.04 -7.55 -5.04
C ILE A 37 -0.02 -8.99 -5.58
N PRO A 38 1.13 -9.70 -5.55
CA PRO A 38 1.18 -11.09 -5.96
C PRO A 38 0.11 -11.90 -5.22
N PRO A 39 -0.62 -12.81 -5.89
CA PRO A 39 -1.62 -13.63 -5.21
C PRO A 39 -1.07 -14.42 -4.02
N SER A 40 0.23 -14.76 -4.02
CA SER A 40 0.92 -15.41 -2.91
C SER A 40 1.09 -14.53 -1.65
N GLN A 41 0.92 -13.22 -1.79
CA GLN A 41 1.02 -12.23 -0.71
C GLN A 41 -0.34 -11.68 -0.30
N MET A 42 -1.43 -12.19 -0.88
CA MET A 42 -2.79 -11.88 -0.48
C MET A 42 -3.35 -13.02 0.37
N VAL A 43 -4.25 -12.67 1.29
CA VAL A 43 -4.93 -13.65 2.14
C VAL A 43 -6.38 -13.25 2.36
N SER A 44 -7.28 -14.23 2.30
CA SER A 44 -8.68 -14.03 2.67
C SER A 44 -8.88 -13.99 4.18
N VAL A 45 -10.00 -13.41 4.64
CA VAL A 45 -10.36 -13.39 6.06
C VAL A 45 -10.38 -14.79 6.68
N ASP A 46 -10.95 -15.78 5.97
CA ASP A 46 -11.10 -17.14 6.49
C ASP A 46 -9.74 -17.84 6.63
N GLN A 47 -8.84 -17.67 5.65
CA GLN A 47 -7.48 -18.22 5.71
C GLN A 47 -6.65 -17.58 6.82
N ALA A 48 -6.71 -16.25 6.95
CA ALA A 48 -5.98 -15.53 8.00
C ALA A 48 -6.45 -15.94 9.41
N ARG A 49 -7.74 -16.21 9.59
CA ARG A 49 -8.30 -16.72 10.86
C ARG A 49 -7.80 -18.12 11.21
N GLN A 50 -7.61 -18.99 10.22
CA GLN A 50 -7.12 -20.36 10.46
C GLN A 50 -5.72 -20.39 11.08
N TRP A 51 -4.95 -19.30 10.94
CA TRP A 51 -3.64 -19.19 11.57
C TRP A 51 -3.71 -18.90 13.07
N GLY A 52 -4.87 -18.47 13.59
CA GLY A 52 -5.11 -18.23 15.02
C GLY A 52 -4.02 -17.35 15.64
N ASP A 53 -3.44 -17.81 16.74
CA ASP A 53 -2.39 -17.10 17.48
C ASP A 53 -1.07 -16.95 16.69
N SER A 54 -0.93 -17.64 15.56
CA SER A 54 0.22 -17.46 14.67
C SER A 54 0.09 -16.24 13.76
N ALA A 55 -1.09 -15.61 13.70
CA ALA A 55 -1.33 -14.38 12.97
C ALA A 55 -1.20 -13.14 13.87
N ILE A 56 -0.51 -12.12 13.38
CA ILE A 56 -0.53 -10.77 13.95
C ILE A 56 -1.26 -9.87 12.97
N TRP A 57 -2.32 -9.23 13.44
CA TRP A 57 -3.13 -8.31 12.64
C TRP A 57 -2.57 -6.90 12.74
N ILE A 58 -2.40 -6.25 11.60
CA ILE A 58 -1.93 -4.87 11.50
C ILE A 58 -2.98 -4.03 10.78
N ASP A 59 -3.39 -2.94 11.43
CA ASP A 59 -4.23 -1.92 10.82
C ASP A 59 -3.36 -0.80 10.25
N ALA A 60 -3.42 -0.62 8.94
CA ALA A 60 -2.70 0.44 8.21
C ALA A 60 -3.50 1.76 8.09
N ARG A 61 -4.73 1.81 8.63
CA ARG A 61 -5.59 3.00 8.57
C ARG A 61 -5.10 4.13 9.50
N PRO A 62 -5.63 5.35 9.32
CA PRO A 62 -5.39 6.44 10.27
C PRO A 62 -5.86 6.09 11.69
N ASP A 63 -5.18 6.67 12.67
CA ASP A 63 -5.46 6.56 14.10
C ASP A 63 -6.94 6.66 14.48
N ALA A 64 -7.64 7.64 13.91
CA ALA A 64 -9.04 7.87 14.21
C ALA A 64 -9.95 6.73 13.75
N GLU A 65 -9.60 6.04 12.66
CA GLU A 65 -10.34 4.88 12.18
C GLU A 65 -10.07 3.66 13.05
N PHE A 66 -8.80 3.43 13.40
CA PHE A 66 -8.41 2.36 14.32
C PHE A 66 -9.09 2.53 15.69
N ALA A 67 -9.04 3.73 16.28
CA ALA A 67 -9.66 4.01 17.57
C ALA A 67 -11.18 3.84 17.56
N ARG A 68 -11.84 4.03 16.41
CA ARG A 68 -13.28 3.85 16.28
C ARG A 68 -13.67 2.38 16.30
N ASP A 69 -13.02 1.56 15.48
CA ASP A 69 -13.22 0.11 15.42
C ASP A 69 -12.13 -0.55 14.57
N HIS A 70 -11.72 -1.75 14.93
CA HIS A 70 -10.63 -2.49 14.27
C HIS A 70 -10.74 -3.99 14.53
N VAL A 71 -9.95 -4.79 13.81
CA VAL A 71 -9.87 -6.23 14.04
C VAL A 71 -9.43 -6.47 15.49
N PRO A 72 -10.13 -7.29 16.30
CA PRO A 72 -9.77 -7.52 17.68
C PRO A 72 -8.31 -8.00 17.83
N GLY A 73 -7.54 -7.32 18.69
CA GLY A 73 -6.13 -7.61 18.90
C GLY A 73 -5.19 -7.10 17.79
N ALA A 74 -5.69 -6.32 16.83
CA ALA A 74 -4.84 -5.69 15.84
C ALA A 74 -3.97 -4.59 16.44
N ILE A 75 -2.79 -4.41 15.84
CA ILE A 75 -1.82 -3.38 16.18
C ILE A 75 -1.90 -2.29 15.12
N LEU A 76 -1.96 -1.04 15.55
CA LEU A 76 -1.86 0.11 14.65
C LEU A 76 -0.44 0.25 14.11
N LEU A 77 -0.27 0.20 12.80
CA LEU A 77 0.98 0.54 12.12
C LEU A 77 0.65 1.16 10.77
N ASN A 78 0.72 2.49 10.72
CA ASN A 78 0.44 3.27 9.52
C ASN A 78 1.70 4.02 9.03
N GLU A 79 1.66 4.48 7.78
CA GLU A 79 2.74 5.23 7.14
C GLU A 79 3.01 6.56 7.85
N ASP A 80 1.95 7.25 8.28
CA ASP A 80 2.01 8.60 8.86
C ASP A 80 2.92 8.69 10.09
N ARG A 81 2.95 7.62 10.92
CA ARG A 81 3.76 7.56 12.15
C ARG A 81 4.66 6.33 12.18
N TRP A 82 5.13 5.90 11.02
CA TRP A 82 5.94 4.69 10.87
C TRP A 82 7.08 4.58 11.89
N ASN A 83 7.89 5.63 12.02
CA ASN A 83 9.08 5.61 12.89
C ASN A 83 8.74 5.47 14.38
N GLU A 84 7.53 5.88 14.79
CA GLU A 84 7.06 5.78 16.16
C GLU A 84 6.42 4.41 16.44
N LEU A 85 5.69 3.87 15.47
CA LEU A 85 4.89 2.65 15.60
C LEU A 85 5.69 1.38 15.31
N LEU A 86 6.63 1.41 14.35
CA LEU A 86 7.41 0.24 13.95
C LEU A 86 8.17 -0.39 15.14
N PRO A 87 8.89 0.36 16.00
CA PRO A 87 9.57 -0.24 17.14
C PRO A 87 8.63 -0.97 18.10
N GLN A 88 7.40 -0.46 18.28
CA GLN A 88 6.39 -1.07 19.14
C GLN A 88 5.89 -2.39 18.56
N PHE A 89 5.65 -2.44 17.25
CA PHE A 89 5.32 -3.66 16.54
C PHE A 89 6.47 -4.69 16.61
N LEU A 90 7.71 -4.26 16.38
CA LEU A 90 8.87 -5.16 16.42
C LEU A 90 9.13 -5.73 17.83
N ALA A 91 8.73 -5.02 18.89
CA ALA A 91 8.85 -5.51 20.27
C ALA A 91 7.91 -6.69 20.57
N VAL A 92 6.79 -6.82 19.85
CA VAL A 92 5.82 -7.92 20.02
C VAL A 92 5.91 -8.99 18.94
N TRP A 93 6.54 -8.67 17.81
CA TRP A 93 6.75 -9.62 16.72
C TRP A 93 7.82 -10.66 17.08
N SER A 94 7.62 -11.89 16.63
CA SER A 94 8.59 -12.99 16.77
C SER A 94 8.70 -13.77 15.45
N PRO A 95 9.87 -14.37 15.14
CA PRO A 95 10.03 -15.22 13.97
C PRO A 95 8.96 -16.32 13.88
N GLY A 96 8.49 -16.59 12.65
CA GLY A 96 7.45 -17.59 12.36
C GLY A 96 6.00 -17.08 12.49
N LYS A 97 5.79 -15.87 13.04
CA LYS A 97 4.48 -15.21 13.02
C LYS A 97 4.16 -14.68 11.62
N LYS A 98 2.93 -14.91 11.18
CA LYS A 98 2.39 -14.37 9.93
C LYS A 98 1.77 -13.02 10.21
N VAL A 99 2.15 -12.01 9.43
CA VAL A 99 1.64 -10.65 9.58
C VAL A 99 0.56 -10.41 8.55
N VAL A 100 -0.62 -10.00 9.00
CA VAL A 100 -1.77 -9.69 8.14
C VAL A 100 -2.04 -8.21 8.22
N VAL A 101 -1.69 -7.48 7.16
CA VAL A 101 -1.91 -6.04 7.05
C VAL A 101 -3.22 -5.79 6.33
N TYR A 102 -4.06 -4.90 6.86
CA TYR A 102 -5.30 -4.50 6.22
C TYR A 102 -5.47 -2.98 6.21
N CYS A 103 -6.27 -2.50 5.26
CA CYS A 103 -6.75 -1.13 5.18
C CYS A 103 -8.30 -1.16 5.12
N SER A 104 -8.95 -0.03 4.87
CA SER A 104 -10.41 0.11 4.83
C SER A 104 -11.09 -0.83 3.82
N ALA A 105 -10.58 -0.93 2.59
CA ALA A 105 -11.21 -1.70 1.51
C ALA A 105 -10.20 -2.25 0.49
N GLN A 106 -10.66 -3.08 -0.46
CA GLN A 106 -9.84 -3.66 -1.53
C GLN A 106 -9.09 -2.61 -2.38
N SER A 107 -9.70 -1.45 -2.60
CA SER A 107 -9.13 -0.36 -3.39
C SER A 107 -8.13 0.50 -2.62
N CYS A 108 -7.86 0.21 -1.34
CA CYS A 108 -6.94 0.98 -0.54
C CYS A 108 -5.49 0.48 -0.69
N ASP A 109 -4.59 1.41 -0.98
CA ASP A 109 -3.17 1.15 -1.16
C ASP A 109 -2.34 1.14 0.15
N LEU A 110 -2.87 1.66 1.26
CA LEU A 110 -2.09 1.79 2.52
C LEU A 110 -1.58 0.45 3.06
N ALA A 111 -2.40 -0.61 2.97
CA ALA A 111 -1.99 -1.94 3.42
C ALA A 111 -0.83 -2.50 2.60
N ARG A 112 -0.81 -2.19 1.29
CA ARG A 112 0.26 -2.60 0.38
C ARG A 112 1.56 -1.88 0.74
N GLU A 113 1.50 -0.58 1.01
CA GLU A 113 2.66 0.23 1.37
C GLU A 113 3.29 -0.26 2.68
N VAL A 114 2.48 -0.40 3.73
CA VAL A 114 2.93 -0.93 5.03
C VAL A 114 3.51 -2.33 4.87
N ALA A 115 2.86 -3.21 4.11
CA ALA A 115 3.38 -4.57 3.88
C ALA A 115 4.71 -4.58 3.14
N GLU A 116 4.87 -3.75 2.11
CA GLU A 116 6.12 -3.63 1.37
C GLU A 116 7.26 -3.08 2.23
N ARG A 117 6.98 -2.08 3.08
CA ARG A 117 7.97 -1.54 4.00
C ARG A 117 8.36 -2.55 5.07
N LEU A 118 7.42 -3.32 5.62
CA LEU A 118 7.74 -4.42 6.55
C LEU A 118 8.67 -5.46 5.92
N ARG A 119 8.46 -5.80 4.64
CA ARG A 119 9.32 -6.74 3.90
C ARG A 119 10.70 -6.15 3.61
N LYS A 120 10.77 -4.88 3.21
CA LYS A 120 12.02 -4.25 2.74
C LYS A 120 12.88 -3.67 3.88
N GLU A 121 12.26 -2.92 4.78
CA GLU A 121 12.94 -2.20 5.85
C GLU A 121 13.15 -3.10 7.08
N ALA A 122 12.10 -3.84 7.48
CA ALA A 122 12.17 -4.72 8.65
C ALA A 122 12.53 -6.18 8.30
N GLN A 123 12.61 -6.53 7.02
CA GLN A 123 13.03 -7.85 6.53
C GLN A 123 12.13 -9.01 7.01
N LEU A 124 10.84 -8.75 7.19
CA LEU A 124 9.88 -9.78 7.57
C LEU A 124 9.49 -10.63 6.35
N PRO A 125 9.61 -11.97 6.41
CA PRO A 125 9.32 -12.83 5.26
C PRO A 125 7.81 -13.08 5.06
N ASP A 126 7.08 -13.26 6.16
CA ASP A 126 5.68 -13.73 6.16
C ASP A 126 4.69 -12.57 6.36
N VAL A 127 4.69 -11.62 5.43
CA VAL A 127 3.75 -10.49 5.43
C VAL A 127 2.72 -10.67 4.33
N PHE A 128 1.44 -10.53 4.66
CA PHE A 128 0.29 -10.72 3.77
C PHE A 128 -0.64 -9.51 3.83
N VAL A 129 -1.31 -9.21 2.73
CA VAL A 129 -2.34 -8.17 2.65
C VAL A 129 -3.72 -8.83 2.66
N LEU A 130 -4.61 -8.33 3.52
CA LEU A 130 -5.97 -8.84 3.64
C LEU A 130 -6.83 -8.43 2.44
N GLU A 131 -7.38 -9.42 1.74
CA GLU A 131 -8.33 -9.20 0.66
C GLU A 131 -9.60 -8.53 1.17
N GLY A 132 -9.99 -7.43 0.51
CA GLY A 132 -11.16 -6.63 0.83
C GLY A 132 -11.04 -5.79 2.10
N GLY A 133 -9.92 -5.87 2.83
CA GLY A 133 -9.64 -5.04 3.99
C GLY A 133 -10.66 -5.17 5.13
N TRP A 134 -10.86 -4.06 5.84
CA TRP A 134 -11.77 -3.95 6.98
C TRP A 134 -13.23 -4.25 6.60
N GLU A 135 -13.67 -3.83 5.42
CA GLU A 135 -15.03 -4.15 4.93
C GLU A 135 -15.27 -5.65 4.79
N ALA A 136 -14.28 -6.41 4.28
CA ALA A 136 -14.39 -7.86 4.18
C ALA A 136 -14.45 -8.51 5.58
N TRP A 137 -13.66 -8.00 6.53
CA TRP A 137 -13.74 -8.43 7.92
C TRP A 137 -15.14 -8.20 8.50
N LEU A 138 -15.72 -7.01 8.33
CA LEU A 138 -17.07 -6.69 8.82
C LEU A 138 -18.14 -7.59 8.19
N LYS A 139 -18.05 -7.87 6.89
CA LYS A 139 -19.00 -8.77 6.20
C LYS A 139 -18.96 -10.20 6.76
N LYS A 140 -17.81 -10.65 7.26
CA LYS A 140 -17.61 -11.99 7.82
C LYS A 140 -17.89 -12.10 9.33
N ASN A 141 -18.16 -10.98 10.01
CA ASN A 141 -18.51 -10.92 11.43
C ASN A 141 -19.91 -10.36 11.71
N LYS A 142 -20.69 -10.13 10.66
CA LYS A 142 -22.14 -9.96 10.79
C LYS A 142 -22.80 -11.33 10.88
#